data_AF-A0A7W3TEF7-F1
#
_entry.id   AF-A0A7W3TEF7-F1
#
_cell.length_a   1.000
_cell.length_b   1.000
_cell.length_c   1.000
_cell.angle_alpha   90.00
_cell.angle_beta   90.00
_cell.angle_gamma   90.00
#
_symmetry.space_group_name_H-M   'P 1'
#
loop_
_entity.id
_entity.type
_entity.pdbx_description
1 polymer ?
#
loop_
_entity_poly.entity_id
_entity_poly.type
_entity_poly.pdbx_seq_one_letter_code
_entity_poly.pdbx_strand_id
1 'polypeptide(L)'
;MNAPATGVPCPPTRPGPPARAPLPTRDAAGRVSRLLHRVEDVQLDAALVLLGHAVDMVDDRRVTDDQLRYLVRRMAEALREVHRVAEARGARLSAFPPVGEGEPDEADPAVP
;
A
#
# COMPACT_ATOMS: atom_id res chain seq x y z
N MET A 1 -2.60 13.49 72.25
CA MET A 1 -1.36 13.83 71.53
C MET A 1 -1.21 12.86 70.37
N ASN A 2 -1.38 13.35 69.14
CA ASN A 2 -1.32 12.56 67.91
C ASN A 2 0.15 12.29 67.51
N ALA A 3 0.44 11.08 67.02
CA ALA A 3 1.65 10.76 66.27
C ALA A 3 1.32 10.75 64.76
N PRO A 4 2.20 11.22 63.86
CA PRO A 4 1.91 11.25 62.43
C PRO A 4 2.14 9.88 61.79
N ALA A 5 1.16 9.40 61.03
CA ALA A 5 1.31 8.25 60.17
C ALA A 5 2.19 8.62 58.97
N THR A 6 3.44 8.14 58.97
CA THR A 6 4.34 8.25 57.81
C THR A 6 3.91 7.22 56.75
N GLY A 7 3.01 7.61 55.86
CA GLY A 7 2.63 6.80 54.71
C GLY A 7 3.76 6.81 53.67
N VAL A 8 4.34 5.65 53.38
CA VAL A 8 5.28 5.49 52.25
C VAL A 8 4.50 5.68 50.94
N PRO A 9 4.91 6.59 50.04
CA PRO A 9 4.20 6.78 48.78
C PRO A 9 4.43 5.58 47.84
N CYS A 10 3.35 5.05 47.27
CA CYS A 10 3.41 4.04 46.22
C CYS A 10 4.16 4.59 44.98
N PRO A 11 5.02 3.79 44.32
CA PRO A 11 5.64 4.21 43.07
C PRO A 11 4.61 4.32 41.94
N PRO A 12 4.78 5.25 40.98
CA PRO A 12 3.89 5.33 39.84
C PRO A 12 4.02 4.06 38.98
N THR A 13 2.89 3.43 38.69
CA THR A 13 2.83 2.31 37.76
C THR A 13 3.15 2.79 36.35
N ARG A 14 4.02 2.04 35.66
CA ARG A 14 4.36 2.31 34.26
C ARG A 14 3.09 2.12 33.41
N PRO A 15 2.77 3.04 32.48
CA PRO A 15 1.67 2.80 31.55
C PRO A 15 1.97 1.54 30.75
N GLY A 16 0.99 0.63 30.67
CA GLY A 16 1.09 -0.56 29.81
C GLY A 16 1.22 -0.16 28.34
N PRO A 17 1.72 -1.06 27.47
CA PRO A 17 1.80 -0.80 26.04
C PRO A 17 0.40 -0.42 25.52
N PRO A 18 0.31 0.53 24.57
CA PRO A 18 -0.98 0.95 24.05
C PRO A 18 -1.71 -0.28 23.51
N ALA A 19 -3.00 -0.39 23.86
CA ALA A 19 -3.86 -1.43 23.32
C ALA A 19 -3.77 -1.38 21.79
N ARG A 20 -3.34 -2.50 21.19
CA ARG A 20 -3.18 -2.60 19.73
C ARG A 20 -4.52 -2.26 19.10
N ALA A 21 -4.53 -1.25 18.22
CA ALA A 21 -5.75 -0.84 17.53
C ALA A 21 -6.37 -2.05 16.82
N PRO A 22 -7.71 -2.22 16.88
CA PRO A 22 -8.39 -3.32 16.21
C PRO A 22 -8.07 -3.30 14.72
N LEU A 23 -7.68 -4.46 14.17
CA LEU A 23 -7.50 -4.60 12.73
C LEU A 23 -8.87 -4.44 12.04
N PRO A 24 -8.92 -3.83 10.84
CA PRO A 24 -10.16 -3.66 10.11
C PRO A 24 -10.82 -5.01 9.84
N THR A 25 -12.15 -5.04 9.93
CA THR A 25 -12.93 -6.21 9.53
C THR A 25 -12.73 -6.49 8.05
N ARG A 26 -12.89 -7.76 7.62
CA ARG A 26 -12.69 -8.19 6.21
C ARG A 26 -13.46 -7.31 5.21
N ASP A 27 -14.66 -6.86 5.58
CA ASP A 27 -15.49 -5.99 4.75
C ASP A 27 -14.98 -4.54 4.68
N ALA A 28 -14.45 -4.01 5.79
CA ALA A 28 -13.83 -2.69 5.83
C ALA A 28 -12.52 -2.69 5.02
N ALA A 29 -11.70 -3.73 5.14
CA ALA A 29 -10.49 -3.93 4.36
C ALA A 29 -10.80 -4.01 2.84
N GLY A 30 -11.86 -4.73 2.46
CA GLY A 30 -12.30 -4.82 1.06
C GLY A 30 -12.78 -3.49 0.47
N ARG A 31 -13.47 -2.64 1.26
CA ARG A 31 -13.87 -1.29 0.81
C ARG A 31 -12.68 -0.36 0.63
N VAL A 32 -11.72 -0.37 1.56
CA VAL A 32 -10.48 0.42 1.46
C VAL A 32 -9.65 -0.02 0.26
N SER A 33 -9.52 -1.32 0.02
CA SER A 33 -8.82 -1.87 -1.15
C SER A 33 -9.45 -1.40 -2.47
N ARG A 34 -10.79 -1.38 -2.58
CA ARG A 34 -11.49 -0.85 -3.78
C ARG A 34 -11.30 0.65 -3.98
N LEU A 35 -11.18 1.42 -2.91
CA LEU A 35 -10.88 2.85 -3.01
C LEU A 35 -9.44 3.07 -3.47
N LEU A 36 -8.50 2.32 -2.89
CA LEU A 36 -7.08 2.36 -3.30
C LEU A 36 -6.92 1.99 -4.77
N HIS A 37 -7.59 0.95 -5.25
CA HIS A 37 -7.55 0.60 -6.68
C HIS A 37 -8.01 1.75 -7.59
N ARG A 38 -9.08 2.47 -7.23
CA ARG A 38 -9.53 3.63 -8.02
C ARG A 38 -8.53 4.77 -8.03
N VAL A 39 -7.88 5.04 -6.89
CA VAL A 39 -6.84 6.07 -6.82
C VAL A 39 -5.62 5.66 -7.65
N GLU A 40 -5.22 4.38 -7.57
CA GLU A 40 -4.15 3.81 -8.38
C GLU A 40 -4.46 3.93 -9.89
N ASP A 41 -5.70 3.65 -10.32
CA ASP A 41 -6.08 3.74 -11.73
C ASP A 41 -6.06 5.18 -12.25
N VAL A 42 -6.56 6.15 -11.47
CA VAL A 42 -6.46 7.58 -11.80
C VAL A 42 -5.01 8.05 -11.92
N GLN A 43 -4.11 7.56 -11.06
CA GLN A 43 -2.69 7.88 -11.12
C GLN A 43 -2.02 7.31 -12.38
N LEU A 44 -2.39 6.09 -12.78
CA LEU A 44 -1.89 5.46 -14.01
C LEU A 44 -2.41 6.18 -15.26
N ASP A 45 -3.69 6.56 -15.30
CA ASP A 45 -4.26 7.33 -16.41
C ASP A 45 -3.58 8.69 -16.57
N ALA A 46 -3.32 9.39 -15.46
CA ALA A 46 -2.58 10.65 -15.48
C ALA A 46 -1.14 10.48 -16.02
N ALA A 47 -0.49 9.34 -15.73
CA ALA A 47 0.82 9.01 -16.28
C ALA A 47 0.77 8.75 -17.80
N LEU A 48 -0.30 8.09 -18.30
CA LEU A 48 -0.49 7.86 -19.73
C LEU A 48 -0.73 9.17 -20.50
N VAL A 49 -1.52 10.09 -19.94
CA VAL A 49 -1.73 11.43 -20.53
C VAL A 49 -0.40 12.18 -20.63
N LEU A 50 0.42 12.13 -19.57
CA LEU A 50 1.75 12.75 -19.58
C LEU A 50 2.66 12.12 -20.63
N LEU A 51 2.61 10.81 -20.81
CA LEU A 51 3.40 10.10 -21.83
C LEU A 51 3.01 10.51 -23.25
N GLY A 52 1.70 10.64 -23.53
CA GLY A 52 1.23 11.14 -24.82
C GLY A 52 1.75 12.55 -25.11
N HIS A 53 1.64 13.45 -24.13
CA HIS A 53 2.17 14.81 -24.26
C HIS A 53 3.70 14.86 -24.42
N ALA A 54 4.42 13.91 -23.81
CA ALA A 54 5.86 13.81 -23.95
C ALA A 54 6.29 13.50 -25.38
N VAL A 55 5.57 12.61 -26.08
CA VAL A 55 5.83 12.26 -27.48
C VAL A 55 5.70 13.50 -28.36
N ASP A 56 4.60 14.24 -28.20
CA ASP A 56 4.35 15.45 -28.97
C ASP A 56 5.44 16.53 -28.73
N MET A 57 5.88 16.70 -27.49
CA MET A 57 6.88 17.71 -27.12
C MET A 57 8.29 17.38 -27.62
N VAL A 58 8.67 16.10 -27.68
CA VAL A 58 10.00 15.70 -28.15
C VAL A 58 10.14 15.91 -29.67
N ASP A 59 9.04 15.76 -30.40
CA ASP A 59 9.02 15.95 -31.86
C ASP A 59 8.89 17.43 -32.29
N ASP A 60 8.44 18.33 -31.39
CA ASP A 60 8.31 19.75 -31.67
C ASP A 60 9.60 20.55 -31.43
N ARG A 61 10.22 20.98 -32.53
CA ARG A 61 11.44 21.81 -32.54
C ARG A 61 11.29 23.20 -31.91
N ARG A 62 10.07 23.64 -31.61
CA ARG A 62 9.80 24.91 -30.90
C ARG A 62 9.88 24.78 -29.39
N VAL A 63 9.88 23.55 -28.87
CA VAL A 63 9.95 23.30 -27.43
C VAL A 63 11.33 23.70 -26.91
N THR A 64 11.34 24.44 -25.81
CA THR A 64 12.56 24.94 -25.19
C THR A 64 13.18 23.92 -24.24
N ASP A 65 14.48 24.07 -23.96
CA ASP A 65 15.19 23.24 -22.99
C ASP A 65 14.51 23.23 -21.60
N ASP A 66 13.93 24.36 -21.18
CA ASP A 66 13.24 24.46 -19.89
C ASP A 66 11.93 23.68 -19.87
N GLN A 67 11.21 23.67 -20.98
CA GLN A 67 10.01 22.84 -21.15
C GLN A 67 10.36 21.35 -21.15
N LEU A 68 11.47 20.96 -21.80
CA LEU A 68 11.98 19.58 -21.76
C LEU A 68 12.44 19.19 -20.34
N ARG A 69 13.16 20.06 -19.62
CA ARG A 69 13.57 19.83 -18.23
C ARG A 69 12.36 19.65 -17.31
N TYR A 70 11.32 20.47 -17.49
CA TYR A 70 10.06 20.33 -16.77
C TYR A 70 9.38 18.98 -17.06
N LEU A 71 9.28 18.62 -18.34
CA LEU A 71 8.70 17.35 -18.78
C LEU A 71 9.42 16.15 -18.16
N VAL A 72 10.76 16.12 -18.22
CA VAL A 72 11.57 15.05 -17.62
C VAL A 72 11.33 14.95 -16.11
N ARG A 73 11.22 16.08 -15.41
CA ARG A 73 10.92 16.07 -13.96
C ARG A 73 9.54 15.47 -13.68
N ARG A 74 8.52 15.85 -14.46
CA ARG A 74 7.16 15.30 -14.33
C ARG A 74 7.12 13.81 -14.66
N MET A 75 7.88 13.37 -15.66
CA MET A 75 8.02 11.95 -16.01
C MET A 75 8.65 11.14 -14.87
N ALA A 76 9.72 11.67 -14.26
CA ALA A 76 10.35 11.01 -13.11
C ALA A 76 9.40 10.89 -11.90
N GLU A 77 8.55 11.90 -11.66
CA GLU A 77 7.51 11.84 -10.62
C GLU A 77 6.44 10.78 -10.93
N ALA A 78 5.94 10.76 -12.17
CA ALA A 78 4.92 9.79 -12.59
C ALA A 78 5.44 8.35 -12.51
N LEU A 79 6.67 8.08 -12.98
CA LEU A 79 7.28 6.74 -12.94
C LEU A 79 7.50 6.22 -11.52
N ARG A 80 7.84 7.10 -10.56
CA ARG A 80 7.94 6.72 -9.14
C ARG A 80 6.58 6.29 -8.59
N GLU A 81 5.51 7.00 -8.94
CA GLU A 81 4.17 6.64 -8.49
C GLU A 81 3.73 5.31 -9.10
N VAL A 82 3.94 5.11 -10.42
CA VAL A 82 3.67 3.82 -11.09
C VAL A 82 4.44 2.67 -10.42
N HIS A 83 5.73 2.87 -10.11
CA HIS A 83 6.54 1.87 -9.42
C HIS A 83 5.94 1.51 -8.04
N ARG A 84 5.54 2.52 -7.25
CA ARG A 84 4.92 2.32 -5.95
C ARG A 84 3.61 1.55 -6.03
N VAL A 85 2.77 1.86 -7.02
CA VAL A 85 1.52 1.14 -7.28
C VAL A 85 1.81 -0.32 -7.65
N ALA A 86 2.81 -0.57 -8.49
CA ALA A 86 3.22 -1.92 -8.88
C ALA A 86 3.71 -2.73 -7.67
N GLU A 87 4.54 -2.15 -6.79
CA GLU A 87 4.98 -2.82 -5.55
C GLU A 87 3.80 -3.14 -4.62
N ALA A 88 2.86 -2.19 -4.45
CA ALA A 88 1.67 -2.41 -3.64
C ALA A 88 0.78 -3.53 -4.20
N ARG A 89 0.62 -3.58 -5.54
CA ARG A 89 -0.11 -4.67 -6.23
C ARG A 89 0.59 -6.01 -6.03
N GLY A 90 1.91 -6.06 -6.17
CA GLY A 90 2.72 -7.26 -5.94
C GLY A 90 2.61 -7.78 -4.50
N ALA A 91 2.71 -6.90 -3.51
CA ALA A 91 2.58 -7.27 -2.09
C ALA A 91 1.20 -7.89 -1.78
N ARG A 92 0.12 -7.39 -2.42
CA ARG A 92 -1.23 -7.95 -2.26
C ARG A 92 -1.37 -9.34 -2.88
N LEU A 93 -0.74 -9.58 -4.03
CA LEU A 93 -0.72 -10.90 -4.68
C LEU A 93 0.06 -11.91 -3.84
N SER A 94 1.21 -11.52 -3.26
CA SER A 94 1.99 -12.40 -2.38
C SER A 94 1.31 -12.67 -1.04
N ALA A 95 0.46 -11.77 -0.55
CA ALA A 95 -0.30 -11.95 0.69
C ALA A 95 -1.48 -12.94 0.54
N PHE A 96 -1.94 -13.18 -0.70
CA PHE A 96 -2.96 -14.16 -1.03
C PHE A 96 -2.41 -15.08 -2.13
N PRO A 97 -1.47 -15.99 -1.80
CA PRO A 97 -1.01 -16.95 -2.79
C PRO A 97 -2.22 -17.71 -3.33
N PRO A 98 -2.24 -18.02 -4.65
CA PRO A 98 -3.30 -18.87 -5.19
C PRO A 98 -3.33 -20.14 -4.35
N VAL A 99 -4.52 -20.48 -3.83
CA VAL A 99 -4.73 -21.74 -3.12
C VAL A 99 -4.30 -22.83 -4.09
N GLY A 100 -3.24 -23.55 -3.74
CA GLY A 100 -2.68 -24.61 -4.56
C GLY A 100 -3.79 -25.56 -4.99
N GLU A 101 -3.73 -25.93 -6.25
CA GLU A 101 -4.49 -27.02 -6.85
C GLU A 101 -4.58 -28.19 -5.87
N GLY A 102 -5.79 -28.70 -5.68
CA GLY A 102 -6.09 -29.71 -4.67
C GLY A 102 -5.08 -30.85 -4.70
N GLU A 103 -4.65 -31.25 -3.50
CA GLU A 103 -4.03 -32.54 -3.26
C GLU A 103 -4.81 -33.60 -4.08
N PRO A 104 -4.15 -34.40 -4.93
CA PRO A 104 -4.84 -35.47 -5.63
C PRO A 104 -5.46 -36.39 -4.57
N ASP A 105 -6.77 -36.56 -4.69
CA ASP A 105 -7.59 -37.53 -3.98
C ASP A 105 -6.77 -38.80 -3.71
N GLU A 106 -6.42 -39.00 -2.45
CA GLU A 106 -5.71 -40.17 -1.96
C GLU A 106 -6.50 -41.39 -2.44
N ALA A 107 -5.87 -42.14 -3.36
CA ALA A 107 -6.48 -43.23 -4.09
C ALA A 107 -7.37 -44.09 -3.20
N ASP A 108 -8.66 -44.17 -3.56
CA ASP A 108 -9.60 -45.14 -3.01
C ASP A 108 -8.95 -46.53 -3.02
N PRO A 109 -8.63 -47.12 -1.85
CA PRO A 109 -8.05 -48.45 -1.82
C PRO A 109 -9.14 -49.41 -2.24
N ALA A 110 -8.95 -49.98 -3.44
CA ALA A 110 -9.74 -51.03 -4.05
C ALA A 110 -10.50 -51.88 -3.03
N VAL A 111 -11.82 -51.71 -3.01
CA VAL A 111 -12.72 -52.61 -2.27
C VAL A 111 -12.67 -53.99 -2.96
N PRO A 112 -12.47 -55.08 -2.21
CA PRO A 112 -12.30 -56.44 -2.76
C PRO A 112 -13.53 -56.99 -3.47
#